data_AF-A0A7Y3APL6-F1
#
_entry.id   AF-A0A7Y3APL6-F1
#
_cell.length_a   1.000
_cell.length_b   1.000
_cell.length_c   1.000
_cell.angle_alpha   90.00
_cell.angle_beta   90.00
_cell.angle_gamma   90.00
#
_symmetry.space_group_name_H-M   'P 1'
#
loop_
_entity.id
_entity.type
_entity.pdbx_description
1 polymer ?
#
loop_
_entity_poly.entity_id
_entity_poly.type
_entity_poly.pdbx_seq_one_letter_code
_entity_poly.pdbx_strand_id
1 'polypeptide(L)'
;MKKNIQEIRHDVIPLQEGVRLAYRAWMPVDAGQQPVPAILEYLPYRKSDGTVVRDEITLPATAAHGYACIRVDIRGTGESEGLFDDEYSEQELSDAEQVIDWISRQHWCNGQVGMVGISWGGFNALQLAFRQPPALKAVITLCSTDDRFNEDVHFAGGCLLNDNLDWAAFFWAYAQARCPDPRLVGSDWKKQWLERLE
;
A
#
# COMPACT_ATOMS: atom_id res chain seq x y z
N MET A 1 -21.30 13.19 13.14
CA MET A 1 -20.91 14.47 12.53
C MET A 1 -19.58 14.27 11.81
N LYS A 2 -19.39 14.84 10.61
CA LYS A 2 -18.12 14.74 9.89
C LYS A 2 -17.06 15.59 10.58
N LYS A 3 -15.84 15.06 10.73
CA LYS A 3 -14.68 15.78 11.27
C LYS A 3 -13.96 16.55 10.17
N ASN A 4 -13.29 17.65 10.53
CA ASN A 4 -12.30 18.28 9.67
C ASN A 4 -11.07 17.38 9.56
N ILE A 5 -10.47 17.30 8.38
CA ILE A 5 -9.31 16.44 8.11
C ILE A 5 -8.10 17.27 7.67
N GLN A 6 -6.93 16.69 7.86
CA GLN A 6 -5.66 17.11 7.29
C GLN A 6 -5.15 16.05 6.32
N GLU A 7 -4.29 16.47 5.40
CA GLU A 7 -3.67 15.62 4.39
C GLU A 7 -2.15 15.70 4.50
N ILE A 8 -1.52 14.52 4.49
CA ILE A 8 -0.08 14.36 4.22
C ILE A 8 0.02 13.84 2.80
N ARG A 9 0.44 14.70 1.86
CA ARG A 9 0.54 14.33 0.43
C ARG A 9 1.65 13.33 0.14
N HIS A 10 2.75 13.47 0.86
CA HIS A 10 3.89 12.59 0.77
C HIS A 10 4.69 12.68 2.06
N ASP A 11 5.02 11.51 2.61
CA ASP A 11 6.03 11.31 3.64
C ASP A 11 6.50 9.84 3.53
N VAL A 12 7.41 9.41 4.39
CA VAL A 12 8.07 8.10 4.30
C VAL A 12 7.98 7.29 5.60
N ILE A 13 7.80 5.99 5.45
CA ILE A 13 7.86 4.98 6.51
C ILE A 13 9.24 4.32 6.44
N PRO A 14 10.12 4.51 7.44
CA PRO A 14 11.38 3.78 7.50
C PRO A 14 11.15 2.33 7.93
N LEU A 15 11.66 1.39 7.14
CA LEU A 15 11.74 -0.03 7.49
C LEU A 15 13.04 -0.33 8.25
N GLN A 16 13.11 -1.47 8.93
CA GLN A 16 14.27 -1.85 9.75
C GLN A 16 15.57 -1.98 8.93
N GLU A 17 15.46 -2.37 7.67
CA GLU A 17 16.60 -2.54 6.75
C GLU A 17 17.07 -1.23 6.10
N GLY A 18 16.47 -0.09 6.48
CA GLY A 18 16.84 1.25 5.99
C GLY A 18 16.12 1.69 4.71
N VAL A 19 15.35 0.80 4.07
CA VAL A 19 14.46 1.14 2.95
C VAL A 19 13.30 2.01 3.44
N ARG A 20 12.95 3.03 2.66
CA ARG A 20 11.83 3.93 2.95
C ARG A 20 10.67 3.70 1.99
N LEU A 21 9.49 3.44 2.54
CA LEU A 21 8.26 3.35 1.75
C LEU A 21 7.49 4.67 1.77
N ALA A 22 7.09 5.14 0.61
CA ALA A 22 6.35 6.38 0.47
C ALA A 22 4.86 6.16 0.80
N TYR A 23 4.28 7.09 1.55
CA TYR A 23 2.87 7.07 1.87
C TYR A 23 2.19 8.43 1.67
N ARG A 24 0.86 8.37 1.57
CA ARG A 24 -0.06 9.49 1.61
C ARG A 24 -1.10 9.20 2.69
N ALA A 25 -1.52 10.21 3.43
CA ALA A 25 -2.45 10.02 4.53
C ALA A 25 -3.50 11.12 4.63
N TRP A 26 -4.68 10.72 5.11
CA TRP A 26 -5.77 11.61 5.48
C TRP A 26 -6.26 11.22 6.86
N MET A 27 -6.39 12.19 7.76
CA MET A 27 -6.82 11.92 9.13
C MET A 27 -7.49 13.13 9.76
N PRO A 28 -8.31 12.95 10.80
CA PRO A 28 -8.85 14.07 11.57
C PRO A 28 -7.76 15.01 12.07
N VAL A 29 -8.04 16.32 12.07
CA VAL A 29 -7.10 17.34 12.57
C VAL A 29 -6.79 17.17 14.06
N ASP A 30 -7.72 16.59 14.82
CA ASP A 30 -7.62 16.34 16.25
C ASP A 30 -6.98 14.98 16.60
N ALA A 31 -6.54 14.19 15.60
CA ALA A 31 -6.02 12.85 15.81
C ALA A 31 -4.79 12.81 16.73
N GLY A 32 -3.96 13.86 16.75
CA GLY A 32 -2.81 13.93 17.65
C GLY A 32 -3.16 14.14 19.13
N GLN A 33 -4.36 14.64 19.43
CA GLN A 33 -4.87 14.77 20.79
C GLN A 33 -5.88 13.67 21.14
N GLN A 34 -6.61 13.17 20.14
CA GLN A 34 -7.58 12.09 20.24
C GLN A 34 -7.23 11.02 19.19
N PRO A 35 -6.30 10.10 19.51
CA PRO A 35 -5.86 9.08 18.57
C PRO A 35 -7.02 8.24 18.02
N VAL A 36 -6.96 7.95 16.74
CA VAL A 36 -8.02 7.24 15.99
C VAL A 36 -7.51 5.89 15.46
N PRO A 37 -8.40 4.92 15.15
CA PRO A 37 -7.97 3.73 14.41
C PRO A 37 -7.49 4.12 13.00
N ALA A 38 -6.53 3.36 12.48
CA ALA A 38 -6.00 3.54 11.14
C ALA A 38 -6.63 2.54 10.15
N ILE A 39 -6.75 2.95 8.89
CA ILE A 39 -7.11 2.10 7.75
C ILE A 39 -5.96 2.16 6.75
N LEU A 40 -5.33 1.03 6.48
CA LEU A 40 -4.22 0.88 5.54
C LEU A 40 -4.70 0.30 4.21
N GLU A 41 -4.28 0.92 3.11
CA GLU A 41 -4.28 0.32 1.78
C GLU A 41 -2.85 0.25 1.23
N TYR A 42 -2.35 -0.98 1.07
CA TYR A 42 -0.96 -1.31 0.75
C TYR A 42 -0.91 -2.07 -0.58
N LEU A 43 -0.47 -1.38 -1.65
CA LEU A 43 -0.51 -1.91 -3.01
C LEU A 43 0.40 -1.12 -3.98
N PRO A 44 0.76 -1.67 -5.16
CA PRO A 44 1.80 -1.14 -6.05
C PRO A 44 1.36 -0.04 -7.04
N TYR A 45 0.09 0.35 -7.01
CA TYR A 45 -0.52 1.18 -8.06
C TYR A 45 -0.36 2.69 -7.87
N ARG A 46 0.75 3.11 -7.26
CA ARG A 46 1.24 4.50 -7.21
C ARG A 46 0.27 5.54 -6.64
N LYS A 47 0.49 5.94 -5.40
CA LYS A 47 -0.36 6.87 -4.63
C LYS A 47 -0.47 8.29 -5.21
N SER A 48 0.45 8.69 -6.08
CA SER A 48 0.58 10.08 -6.59
C SER A 48 0.04 10.28 -8.00
N ASP A 49 -0.16 9.22 -8.78
CA ASP A 49 -0.67 9.31 -10.15
C ASP A 49 -1.62 8.16 -10.52
N GLY A 50 -1.33 6.93 -10.12
CA GLY A 50 -2.04 5.75 -10.55
C GLY A 50 -3.45 5.66 -9.98
N THR A 51 -3.59 5.21 -8.73
CA THR A 51 -4.90 5.13 -8.05
C THR A 51 -5.36 6.47 -7.45
N VAL A 52 -4.63 7.56 -7.70
CA VAL A 52 -4.80 8.85 -7.00
C VAL A 52 -6.24 9.38 -7.03
N VAL A 53 -6.93 9.27 -8.16
CA VAL A 53 -8.31 9.77 -8.31
C VAL A 53 -9.28 9.00 -7.41
N ARG A 54 -9.13 7.68 -7.34
CA ARG A 54 -9.93 6.83 -6.45
C ARG A 54 -9.64 7.18 -5.00
N ASP A 55 -8.36 7.29 -4.67
CA ASP A 55 -7.89 7.54 -3.31
C ASP A 55 -8.42 8.89 -2.78
N GLU A 56 -8.41 9.94 -3.61
CA GLU A 56 -8.94 11.26 -3.29
C GLU A 56 -10.47 11.31 -3.13
N ILE A 57 -11.19 10.34 -3.69
CA ILE A 57 -12.66 10.24 -3.52
C ILE A 57 -12.99 9.51 -2.21
N THR A 58 -12.32 8.40 -1.91
CA THR A 58 -12.74 7.46 -0.86
C THR A 58 -12.08 7.72 0.49
N LEU A 59 -10.77 7.98 0.51
CA LEU A 59 -9.99 8.06 1.75
C LEU A 59 -10.26 9.33 2.56
N PRO A 60 -10.41 10.53 1.96
CA PRO A 60 -10.83 11.73 2.69
C PRO A 60 -12.22 11.58 3.33
N ALA A 61 -13.16 10.99 2.59
CA ALA A 61 -14.51 10.75 3.08
C ALA A 61 -14.50 9.79 4.29
N THR A 62 -13.67 8.75 4.23
CA THR A 62 -13.51 7.79 5.34
C THR A 62 -12.81 8.44 6.54
N ALA A 63 -11.76 9.23 6.31
CA ALA A 63 -11.05 9.96 7.36
C ALA A 63 -11.96 10.94 8.12
N ALA A 64 -12.88 11.61 7.41
CA ALA A 64 -13.87 12.50 8.00
C ALA A 64 -14.86 11.78 8.95
N HIS A 65 -14.92 10.45 8.93
CA HIS A 65 -15.68 9.63 9.87
C HIS A 65 -14.86 9.14 11.09
N GLY A 66 -13.64 9.65 11.27
CA GLY A 66 -12.84 9.39 12.47
C GLY A 66 -11.80 8.28 12.31
N TYR A 67 -11.21 8.13 11.13
CA TYR A 67 -10.14 7.17 10.84
C TYR A 67 -8.91 7.88 10.30
N ALA A 68 -7.71 7.35 10.57
CA ALA A 68 -6.51 7.72 9.84
C ALA A 68 -6.35 6.80 8.63
N CYS A 69 -6.63 7.31 7.43
CA CYS A 69 -6.53 6.54 6.19
C CYS A 69 -5.13 6.71 5.58
N ILE A 70 -4.40 5.60 5.42
CA ILE A 70 -3.01 5.56 4.96
C ILE A 70 -2.92 4.75 3.67
N ARG A 71 -2.38 5.36 2.61
CA ARG A 71 -2.11 4.73 1.33
C ARG A 71 -0.59 4.62 1.15
N VAL A 72 -0.08 3.40 1.00
CA VAL A 72 1.37 3.12 0.93
C VAL A 72 1.72 2.48 -0.41
N ASP A 73 2.68 3.05 -1.12
CA ASP A 73 3.29 2.39 -2.27
C ASP A 73 4.24 1.30 -1.77
N ILE A 74 4.08 0.08 -2.27
CA ILE A 74 4.96 -1.02 -1.87
C ILE A 74 6.38 -0.78 -2.38
N ARG A 75 7.34 -1.52 -1.84
CA ARG A 75 8.75 -1.48 -2.24
C ARG A 75 8.91 -1.52 -3.76
N GLY A 76 9.79 -0.68 -4.30
CA GLY A 76 10.07 -0.61 -5.74
C GLY A 76 8.99 0.06 -6.60
N THR A 77 7.90 0.56 -6.00
CA THR A 77 6.81 1.20 -6.76
C THR A 77 6.60 2.65 -6.33
N GLY A 78 6.07 3.47 -7.25
CA GLY A 78 5.84 4.89 -6.98
C GLY A 78 7.10 5.58 -6.47
N GLU A 79 6.96 6.30 -5.37
CA GLU A 79 8.06 6.98 -4.67
C GLU A 79 8.80 6.10 -3.63
N SER A 80 8.40 4.84 -3.43
CA SER A 80 9.04 3.93 -2.47
C SER A 80 10.39 3.43 -2.94
N GLU A 81 11.34 3.29 -2.03
CA GLU A 81 12.68 2.80 -2.33
C GLU A 81 12.70 1.27 -2.54
N GLY A 82 13.90 0.75 -2.86
CA GLY A 82 14.13 -0.68 -3.05
C GLY A 82 13.62 -1.20 -4.39
N LEU A 83 13.65 -2.53 -4.51
CA LEU A 83 13.22 -3.27 -5.68
C LEU A 83 12.07 -4.20 -5.31
N PHE A 84 11.19 -4.41 -6.28
CA PHE A 84 10.15 -5.41 -6.22
C PHE A 84 10.74 -6.76 -6.61
N ASP A 85 10.49 -7.80 -5.81
CA ASP A 85 11.01 -9.15 -6.06
C ASP A 85 9.98 -10.05 -6.74
N ASP A 86 8.76 -10.16 -6.20
CA ASP A 86 7.67 -10.92 -6.82
C ASP A 86 6.29 -10.54 -6.22
N GLU A 87 5.22 -10.96 -6.90
CA GLU A 87 3.84 -10.66 -6.53
C GLU A 87 3.43 -11.38 -5.22
N TYR A 88 3.18 -10.57 -4.18
CA TYR A 88 2.91 -11.00 -2.80
C TYR A 88 4.01 -11.88 -2.20
N SER A 89 5.25 -11.52 -2.47
CA SER A 89 6.43 -12.18 -1.92
C SER A 89 6.47 -12.11 -0.39
N GLU A 90 7.31 -12.95 0.23
CA GLU A 90 7.61 -12.84 1.66
C GLU A 90 8.17 -11.46 2.03
N GLN A 91 8.95 -10.84 1.14
CA GLN A 91 9.45 -9.47 1.34
C GLN A 91 8.30 -8.47 1.41
N GLU A 92 7.35 -8.55 0.46
CA GLU A 92 6.20 -7.65 0.42
C GLU A 92 5.36 -7.78 1.70
N LEU A 93 5.09 -9.01 2.14
CA LEU A 93 4.28 -9.27 3.33
C LEU A 93 5.03 -8.85 4.62
N SER A 94 6.34 -9.09 4.71
CA SER A 94 7.16 -8.66 5.85
C SER A 94 7.28 -7.13 5.95
N ASP A 95 7.40 -6.44 4.81
CA ASP A 95 7.36 -4.98 4.77
C ASP A 95 6.01 -4.46 5.27
N ALA A 96 4.91 -5.09 4.86
CA ALA A 96 3.57 -4.72 5.28
C ALA A 96 3.35 -4.93 6.79
N GLU A 97 3.92 -5.98 7.40
CA GLU A 97 3.93 -6.16 8.86
C GLU A 97 4.63 -5.01 9.59
N GLN A 98 5.79 -4.58 9.08
CA GLN A 98 6.53 -3.44 9.61
C GLN A 98 5.75 -2.13 9.44
N VAL A 99 5.06 -1.94 8.31
CA VAL A 99 4.18 -0.79 8.08
C VAL A 99 3.04 -0.77 9.10
N ILE A 100 2.38 -1.90 9.36
CA ILE A 100 1.30 -2.00 10.36
C ILE A 100 1.81 -1.68 11.76
N ASP A 101 2.96 -2.24 12.15
CA ASP A 101 3.59 -1.95 13.44
C ASP A 101 3.95 -0.46 13.56
N TRP A 102 4.56 0.12 12.52
CA TRP A 102 4.91 1.55 12.49
C TRP A 102 3.66 2.43 12.64
N ILE A 103 2.60 2.16 11.89
CA ILE A 103 1.32 2.90 11.96
C ILE A 103 0.75 2.82 13.37
N SER A 104 0.75 1.63 13.99
CA SER A 104 0.18 1.41 15.33
C SER A 104 0.86 2.21 16.43
N ARG A 105 2.12 2.64 16.22
CA ARG A 105 2.94 3.38 17.18
C ARG A 105 2.88 4.89 16.98
N GLN A 106 2.21 5.39 15.95
CA GLN A 106 2.12 6.81 15.69
C GLN A 106 1.22 7.50 16.72
N HIS A 107 1.58 8.73 17.11
CA HIS A 107 0.84 9.51 18.10
C HIS A 107 -0.61 9.81 17.70
N TRP A 108 -0.94 9.74 16.42
CA TRP A 108 -2.29 9.92 15.88
C TRP A 108 -3.10 8.61 15.78
N CYS A 109 -2.47 7.45 16.01
CA CYS A 109 -3.08 6.14 15.95
C CYS A 109 -3.38 5.60 17.35
N ASN A 110 -4.55 5.00 17.56
CA ASN A 110 -4.91 4.39 18.84
C ASN A 110 -4.40 2.93 19.01
N GLY A 111 -3.44 2.51 18.18
CA GLY A 111 -2.88 1.16 18.16
C GLY A 111 -3.69 0.13 17.38
N GLN A 112 -4.83 0.49 16.81
CA GLN A 112 -5.66 -0.41 15.99
C GLN A 112 -5.55 -0.06 14.52
N VAL A 113 -5.21 -1.06 13.71
CA VAL A 113 -5.09 -0.93 12.26
C VAL A 113 -6.08 -1.89 11.59
N GLY A 114 -6.85 -1.39 10.64
CA GLY A 114 -7.58 -2.20 9.68
C GLY A 114 -6.91 -2.13 8.31
N MET A 115 -7.12 -3.15 7.46
CA MET A 115 -6.73 -3.10 6.05
C MET A 115 -7.95 -3.16 5.15
N VAL A 116 -7.88 -2.42 4.03
CA VAL A 116 -8.86 -2.50 2.95
C VAL A 116 -8.14 -2.55 1.62
N GLY A 117 -8.67 -3.31 0.68
CA GLY A 117 -8.15 -3.30 -0.68
C GLY A 117 -8.97 -4.13 -1.65
N ILE A 118 -8.79 -3.79 -2.93
CA ILE A 118 -9.33 -4.52 -4.07
C ILE A 118 -8.19 -5.17 -4.85
N SER A 119 -8.42 -6.37 -5.39
CA SER A 119 -7.40 -7.11 -6.16
C SER A 119 -6.13 -7.23 -5.33
N TRP A 120 -4.98 -6.69 -5.76
CA TRP A 120 -3.71 -6.77 -5.02
C TRP A 120 -3.80 -6.32 -3.56
N GLY A 121 -4.47 -5.19 -3.31
CA GLY A 121 -4.69 -4.73 -1.93
C GLY A 121 -5.56 -5.69 -1.11
N GLY A 122 -6.49 -6.39 -1.78
CA GLY A 122 -7.34 -7.42 -1.17
C GLY A 122 -6.56 -8.69 -0.85
N PHE A 123 -5.72 -9.15 -1.77
CA PHE A 123 -4.80 -10.27 -1.55
C PHE A 123 -3.81 -9.99 -0.42
N ASN A 124 -3.22 -8.78 -0.37
CA ASN A 124 -2.35 -8.37 0.74
C ASN A 124 -3.10 -8.38 2.07
N ALA A 125 -4.29 -7.81 2.13
CA ALA A 125 -5.09 -7.81 3.34
C ALA A 125 -5.45 -9.24 3.79
N LEU A 126 -5.81 -10.14 2.87
CA LEU A 126 -6.12 -11.53 3.19
C LEU A 126 -4.89 -12.30 3.71
N GLN A 127 -3.74 -12.15 3.05
CA GLN A 127 -2.50 -12.80 3.46
C GLN A 127 -1.97 -12.25 4.79
N LEU A 128 -2.11 -10.95 5.05
CA LEU A 128 -1.76 -10.39 6.35
C LEU A 128 -2.72 -10.78 7.47
N ALA A 129 -4.00 -11.02 7.17
CA ALA A 129 -4.90 -11.61 8.15
C ALA A 129 -4.41 -13.00 8.59
N PHE A 130 -3.88 -13.81 7.67
CA PHE A 130 -3.27 -15.11 7.98
C PHE A 130 -2.02 -14.97 8.87
N ARG A 131 -1.19 -13.94 8.63
CA ARG A 131 0.03 -13.68 9.41
C ARG A 131 -0.20 -13.10 10.81
N GLN A 132 -1.38 -12.56 11.06
CA GLN A 132 -1.81 -12.03 12.37
C GLN A 132 -0.88 -10.96 13.00
N PRO A 133 -0.53 -9.86 12.29
CA PRO A 133 0.15 -8.73 12.92
C PRO A 133 -0.64 -8.26 14.15
N PRO A 134 0.00 -8.05 15.32
CA PRO A 134 -0.74 -7.78 16.56
C PRO A 134 -1.68 -6.57 16.50
N ALA A 135 -1.34 -5.55 15.71
CA ALA A 135 -2.16 -4.35 15.56
C ALA A 135 -3.28 -4.48 14.49
N LEU A 136 -3.26 -5.51 13.64
CA LEU A 136 -4.26 -5.74 12.60
C LEU A 136 -5.55 -6.31 13.23
N LYS A 137 -6.64 -5.53 13.20
CA LYS A 137 -7.90 -5.87 13.88
C LYS A 137 -9.03 -6.23 12.93
N ALA A 138 -8.95 -5.81 11.68
CA ALA A 138 -9.97 -6.09 10.67
C ALA A 138 -9.37 -6.02 9.27
N VAL A 139 -9.90 -6.83 8.36
CA VAL A 139 -9.60 -6.77 6.93
C VAL A 139 -10.90 -6.71 6.14
N ILE A 140 -10.91 -5.88 5.08
CA ILE A 140 -11.97 -5.83 4.08
C ILE A 140 -11.31 -6.10 2.74
N THR A 141 -11.57 -7.28 2.19
CA THR A 141 -10.97 -7.74 0.93
C THR A 141 -12.03 -7.72 -0.16
N LEU A 142 -11.69 -7.18 -1.33
CA LEU A 142 -12.57 -7.16 -2.51
C LEU A 142 -11.84 -7.78 -3.69
N CYS A 143 -12.54 -8.64 -4.46
CA CYS A 143 -11.99 -9.27 -5.68
C CYS A 143 -10.62 -9.92 -5.46
N SER A 144 -10.50 -10.71 -4.39
CA SER A 144 -9.32 -11.50 -4.03
C SER A 144 -9.75 -12.91 -3.63
N THR A 145 -8.84 -13.89 -3.72
CA THR A 145 -9.09 -15.30 -3.38
C THR A 145 -8.01 -15.82 -2.43
N ASP A 146 -8.34 -16.86 -1.64
CA ASP A 146 -7.38 -17.68 -0.90
C ASP A 146 -6.84 -18.86 -1.74
N ASP A 147 -7.42 -19.14 -2.91
CA ASP A 147 -6.92 -20.11 -3.89
C ASP A 147 -6.28 -19.42 -5.10
N ARG A 148 -5.11 -18.81 -4.87
CA ARG A 148 -4.37 -18.11 -5.94
C ARG A 148 -3.98 -19.00 -7.11
N PHE A 149 -3.82 -20.30 -6.91
CA PHE A 149 -3.43 -21.19 -8.00
C PHE A 149 -4.60 -21.48 -8.95
N ASN A 150 -5.85 -21.44 -8.51
CA ASN A 150 -6.98 -21.73 -9.41
C ASN A 150 -7.85 -20.52 -9.77
N GLU A 151 -7.78 -19.44 -8.98
CA GLU A 151 -8.74 -18.34 -9.04
C GLU A 151 -8.06 -16.95 -9.17
N ASP A 152 -6.77 -16.91 -9.52
CA ASP A 152 -6.02 -15.69 -9.83
C ASP A 152 -5.62 -15.64 -11.32
N VAL A 153 -4.99 -14.54 -11.74
CA VAL A 153 -4.61 -14.27 -13.15
C VAL A 153 -3.55 -15.23 -13.71
N HIS A 154 -2.96 -16.09 -12.88
CA HIS A 154 -1.86 -16.96 -13.29
C HIS A 154 -2.35 -18.28 -13.89
N PHE A 155 -3.24 -18.98 -13.18
CA PHE A 155 -3.66 -20.34 -13.52
C PHE A 155 -5.14 -20.54 -13.23
N ALA A 156 -5.79 -21.36 -14.05
CA ALA A 156 -7.13 -21.88 -13.75
C ALA A 156 -7.25 -23.33 -14.21
N GLY A 157 -7.73 -24.21 -13.34
CA GLY A 157 -7.90 -25.64 -13.66
C GLY A 157 -6.60 -26.33 -14.08
N GLY A 158 -5.45 -25.86 -13.60
CA GLY A 158 -4.12 -26.38 -13.96
C GLY A 158 -3.55 -25.89 -15.29
N CYS A 159 -4.22 -24.97 -15.99
CA CYS A 159 -3.70 -24.31 -17.19
C CYS A 159 -3.16 -22.92 -16.88
N LEU A 160 -2.00 -22.57 -17.47
CA LEU A 160 -1.47 -21.21 -17.43
C LEU A 160 -2.37 -20.29 -18.28
N LEU A 161 -2.78 -19.17 -17.72
CA LEU A 161 -3.62 -18.17 -18.39
C LEU A 161 -2.77 -17.19 -19.19
N ASN A 162 -3.33 -16.66 -20.28
CA ASN A 162 -2.67 -15.58 -21.03
C ASN A 162 -2.62 -14.28 -20.20
N ASP A 163 -3.59 -14.09 -19.32
CA ASP A 163 -3.67 -13.00 -18.34
C ASP A 163 -2.39 -12.90 -17.50
N ASN A 164 -1.68 -14.01 -17.27
CA ASN A 164 -0.40 -14.00 -16.57
C ASN A 164 0.65 -13.11 -17.27
N LEU A 165 0.76 -13.24 -18.59
CA LEU A 165 1.71 -12.46 -19.38
C LEU A 165 1.27 -11.00 -19.48
N ASP A 166 -0.02 -10.79 -19.74
CA ASP A 166 -0.60 -9.44 -19.84
C ASP A 166 -0.47 -8.69 -18.51
N TRP A 167 -0.70 -9.38 -17.39
CA TRP A 167 -0.54 -8.83 -16.05
C TRP A 167 0.91 -8.46 -15.74
N ALA A 168 1.86 -9.36 -16.01
CA ALA A 168 3.27 -9.09 -15.80
C ALA A 168 3.75 -7.87 -16.61
N ALA A 169 3.33 -7.76 -17.88
CA ALA A 169 3.66 -6.63 -18.73
C ALA A 169 3.01 -5.32 -18.24
N PHE A 170 1.73 -5.37 -17.83
CA PHE A 170 1.03 -4.22 -17.26
C PHE A 170 1.72 -3.76 -15.97
N PHE A 171 1.98 -4.67 -15.04
CA PHE A 171 2.61 -4.37 -13.77
C PHE A 171 3.97 -3.72 -13.96
N TRP A 172 4.82 -4.32 -14.82
CA TRP A 172 6.13 -3.75 -15.13
C TRP A 172 6.00 -2.33 -15.69
N ALA A 173 5.15 -2.11 -16.69
CA ALA A 173 4.98 -0.81 -17.32
C ALA A 173 4.32 0.24 -16.41
N TYR A 174 3.43 -0.19 -15.51
CA TYR A 174 2.62 0.70 -14.69
C TYR A 174 3.28 1.03 -13.35
N ALA A 175 3.75 0.02 -12.62
CA ALA A 175 4.24 0.15 -11.26
C ALA A 175 5.76 0.39 -11.19
N GLN A 176 6.55 -0.39 -11.95
CA GLN A 176 8.02 -0.38 -11.87
C GLN A 176 8.68 0.62 -12.84
N ALA A 177 8.31 0.58 -14.12
CA ALA A 177 9.01 1.29 -15.18
C ALA A 177 8.76 2.81 -15.20
N ARG A 178 7.79 3.30 -14.42
CA ARG A 178 7.52 4.74 -14.29
C ARG A 178 8.43 5.38 -13.26
N CYS A 179 9.09 6.46 -13.65
CA CYS A 179 9.93 7.23 -12.75
C CYS A 179 9.13 7.75 -11.52
N PRO A 180 9.76 7.84 -10.35
CA PRO A 180 9.21 8.58 -9.22
C PRO A 180 9.21 10.08 -9.51
N ASP A 181 8.37 10.87 -8.81
CA ASP A 181 8.36 12.33 -8.95
C ASP A 181 9.66 12.95 -8.40
N PRO A 182 10.51 13.59 -9.23
CA PRO A 182 11.76 14.20 -8.78
C PRO A 182 11.61 15.25 -7.67
N ARG A 183 10.42 15.87 -7.57
CA ARG A 183 10.11 16.87 -6.55
C ARG A 183 9.91 16.25 -5.17
N LEU A 184 9.56 14.97 -5.12
CA LEU A 184 9.30 14.22 -3.88
C LEU A 184 10.53 13.43 -3.44
N VAL A 185 11.21 12.76 -4.37
CA VAL A 185 12.36 11.88 -4.05
C VAL A 185 13.73 12.56 -4.20
N GLY A 186 13.78 13.81 -4.70
CA GLY A 186 15.01 14.58 -4.79
C GLY A 186 15.93 14.16 -5.95
N SER A 187 17.22 14.50 -5.86
CA SER A 187 18.19 14.36 -6.96
C SER A 187 18.41 12.92 -7.41
N ASP A 188 18.16 11.94 -6.54
CA ASP A 188 18.48 10.53 -6.78
C ASP A 188 17.40 9.80 -7.57
N TRP A 189 16.29 10.47 -7.90
CA TRP A 189 15.15 9.93 -8.64
C TRP A 189 15.54 9.14 -9.89
N LYS A 190 16.54 9.64 -10.64
CA LYS A 190 16.97 9.03 -11.90
C LYS A 190 17.73 7.74 -11.64
N LYS A 191 18.57 7.71 -10.61
CA LYS A 191 19.30 6.51 -10.22
C LYS A 191 18.32 5.43 -9.76
N GLN A 192 17.41 5.78 -8.85
CA GLN A 192 16.34 4.89 -8.38
C GLN A 192 15.49 4.34 -9.54
N TRP A 193 15.17 5.17 -10.53
CA TRP A 193 14.41 4.73 -11.69
C TRP A 193 15.19 3.74 -12.56
N LEU A 194 16.46 4.03 -12.87
CA LEU A 194 17.29 3.15 -13.71
C LEU A 194 17.56 1.81 -13.03
N GLU A 195 17.78 1.79 -11.71
CA GLU A 195 17.95 0.54 -10.94
C GLU A 195 16.73 -0.38 -11.01
N ARG A 196 15.52 0.14 -11.24
CA ARG A 196 14.29 -0.66 -11.43
C ARG A 196 14.15 -1.22 -12.86
N LEU A 197 14.95 -0.75 -13.81
CA LEU A 197 14.87 -1.13 -15.22
C LEU A 197 15.93 -2.17 -15.62
N GLU A 198 16.96 -2.35 -14.81
CA GLU A 198 18.04 -3.34 -15.01
C GLU A 198 17.65 -4.73 -14.47
#